data_AF-A0A9E1JFV4-F1
#
_entry.id   AF-A0A9E1JFV4-F1
#
_cell.length_a   1.000
_cell.length_b   1.000
_cell.length_c   1.000
_cell.angle_alpha   90.00
_cell.angle_beta   90.00
_cell.angle_gamma   90.00
#
_symmetry.space_group_name_H-M   'P 1'
#
loop_
_entity.id
_entity.type
_entity.pdbx_description
1 polymer ?
#
loop_
_entity_poly.entity_id
_entity_poly.type
_entity_poly.pdbx_seq_one_letter_code
_entity_poly.pdbx_strand_id
1 'polypeptide(L)'
;MYKIIFLFMILSTNSYSYVFRMPPKDPIPEKFDQFIFDNSLKTVIIANLKELKVINQVECEHIECKYLFISPNIVEIHKNKIIKEIALKIKN
;
A
#
# COMPACT_ATOMS: atom_id res chain seq x y z
N MET A 1 37.60 -11.23 20.44
CA MET A 1 36.66 -11.97 19.57
C MET A 1 35.19 -11.80 19.98
N TYR A 2 34.87 -11.70 21.26
CA TYR A 2 33.49 -11.45 21.77
C TYR A 2 32.86 -10.13 21.30
N LYS A 3 33.65 -9.07 21.04
CA LYS A 3 33.12 -7.78 20.54
C LYS A 3 32.46 -7.85 19.16
N ILE A 4 32.95 -8.74 18.27
CA ILE A 4 32.38 -8.91 16.92
C ILE A 4 31.08 -9.70 16.98
N ILE A 5 30.98 -10.67 17.89
CA ILE A 5 29.78 -11.49 18.11
C ILE A 5 28.62 -10.62 18.61
N PHE A 6 28.90 -9.66 19.50
CA PHE A 6 27.90 -8.72 20.00
C PHE A 6 27.37 -7.78 18.90
N LEU A 7 28.24 -7.37 17.96
CA LEU A 7 27.87 -6.52 16.83
C LEU A 7 26.93 -7.23 15.85
N PHE A 8 27.13 -8.54 15.62
CA PHE A 8 26.22 -9.35 14.81
C PHE A 8 24.87 -9.59 15.50
N MET A 9 24.83 -9.68 16.83
CA MET A 9 23.56 -9.80 17.58
C MET A 9 22.70 -8.53 17.56
N ILE A 10 23.31 -7.34 17.49
CA ILE A 10 22.56 -6.07 17.40
C ILE A 10 22.07 -5.83 15.96
N LEU A 11 22.79 -6.32 14.96
CA LEU A 11 22.36 -6.23 13.55
C LEU A 11 21.22 -7.20 13.21
N SER A 12 21.01 -8.26 13.98
CA SER A 12 19.91 -9.21 13.75
C SER A 12 18.57 -8.78 14.37
N THR A 13 18.52 -7.74 15.21
CA THR A 13 17.27 -7.30 15.87
C THR A 13 16.42 -6.34 15.03
N ASN A 14 16.83 -5.99 13.82
CA ASN A 14 15.98 -5.24 12.88
C ASN A 14 15.11 -6.16 12.03
N SER A 15 14.53 -7.19 12.65
CA SER A 15 13.39 -7.88 12.07
C SER A 15 12.18 -6.94 12.18
N TYR A 16 12.02 -6.04 11.21
CA TYR A 16 10.70 -5.49 10.88
C TYR A 16 9.84 -6.67 10.46
N SER A 17 9.21 -7.35 11.42
CA SER A 17 8.15 -8.29 11.09
C SER A 17 7.00 -7.44 10.57
N TYR A 18 6.91 -7.28 9.26
CA TYR A 18 5.69 -6.84 8.61
C TYR A 18 4.65 -7.92 8.92
N VAL A 19 3.91 -7.73 10.01
CA VAL A 19 2.75 -8.54 10.34
C VAL A 19 1.79 -8.32 9.19
N PHE A 20 1.54 -9.35 8.38
CA PHE A 20 0.48 -9.31 7.37
C PHE A 20 -0.82 -8.98 8.09
N ARG A 21 -1.31 -7.76 7.86
CA ARG A 21 -2.58 -7.30 8.42
C ARG A 21 -3.68 -7.89 7.56
N MET A 22 -4.59 -8.66 8.16
CA MET A 22 -5.80 -9.06 7.45
C MET A 22 -6.63 -7.80 7.14
N PRO A 23 -7.14 -7.65 5.91
CA PRO A 23 -7.95 -6.49 5.57
C PRO A 23 -9.19 -6.44 6.48
N PRO A 24 -9.58 -5.24 6.96
CA PRO A 24 -10.74 -5.09 7.82
C PRO A 24 -12.03 -5.53 7.10
N LYS A 25 -12.99 -6.06 7.88
CA LYS A 25 -14.30 -6.50 7.36
C LYS A 25 -15.06 -5.36 6.68
N ASP A 26 -14.95 -4.16 7.23
CA ASP A 26 -15.50 -2.92 6.70
C ASP A 26 -14.32 -2.03 6.28
N PRO A 27 -13.95 -2.01 5.00
CA PRO A 27 -12.77 -1.30 4.54
C PRO A 27 -13.00 0.22 4.60
N ILE A 28 -12.03 0.92 5.17
CA ILE A 28 -12.01 2.38 5.27
C ILE A 28 -10.97 2.96 4.31
N PRO A 29 -11.11 4.21 3.85
CA PRO A 29 -10.07 4.85 3.05
C PRO A 29 -8.74 4.94 3.81
N GLU A 30 -7.69 4.38 3.20
CA GLU A 30 -6.36 4.22 3.80
C GLU A 30 -5.31 5.09 3.11
N LYS A 31 -4.22 5.42 3.80
CA LYS A 31 -3.05 6.04 3.16
C LYS A 31 -2.48 5.10 2.10
N PHE A 32 -1.89 5.66 1.04
CA PHE A 32 -1.40 4.88 -0.10
C PHE A 32 -0.53 3.67 0.30
N ASP A 33 0.47 3.85 1.16
CA ASP A 33 1.36 2.75 1.55
C ASP A 33 0.64 1.64 2.31
N GLN A 34 -0.30 2.01 3.19
CA GLN A 34 -1.13 1.06 3.93
C GLN A 34 -2.06 0.30 2.98
N PHE A 35 -2.71 1.03 2.07
CA PHE A 35 -3.59 0.46 1.06
C PHE A 35 -2.85 -0.55 0.17
N ILE A 36 -1.65 -0.21 -0.30
CA ILE A 36 -0.82 -1.13 -1.09
C ILE A 36 -0.40 -2.35 -0.27
N PHE A 37 -0.04 -2.17 1.00
CA PHE A 37 0.36 -3.26 1.87
C PHE A 37 -0.78 -4.25 2.13
N ASP A 38 -1.94 -3.76 2.56
CA ASP A 38 -3.11 -4.57 2.91
C ASP A 38 -3.70 -5.29 1.68
N ASN A 39 -3.43 -4.79 0.48
CA ASN A 39 -3.92 -5.36 -0.78
C ASN A 39 -2.81 -5.96 -1.65
N SER A 40 -1.60 -6.10 -1.13
CA SER A 40 -0.40 -6.54 -1.87
C SER A 40 -0.53 -7.91 -2.54
N LEU A 41 -1.38 -8.79 -1.99
CA LEU A 41 -1.63 -10.12 -2.53
C LEU A 41 -2.69 -10.15 -3.64
N LYS A 42 -3.39 -9.04 -3.91
CA LYS A 42 -4.38 -8.98 -4.98
C LYS A 42 -3.67 -8.83 -6.33
N THR A 43 -3.93 -9.75 -7.26
CA THR A 43 -3.35 -9.74 -8.62
C THR A 43 -3.55 -8.41 -9.33
N VAL A 44 -4.71 -7.77 -9.15
CA VAL A 44 -5.01 -6.46 -9.72
C VAL A 44 -4.06 -5.36 -9.22
N ILE A 45 -3.67 -5.38 -7.94
CA ILE A 45 -2.68 -4.45 -7.39
C ILE A 45 -1.31 -4.74 -7.99
N ILE A 46 -0.89 -6.00 -8.01
CA ILE A 46 0.40 -6.39 -8.56
C ILE A 46 0.53 -5.94 -10.02
N ALA A 47 -0.50 -6.18 -10.83
CA ALA A 47 -0.53 -5.81 -12.24
C ALA A 47 -0.51 -4.29 -12.48
N ASN A 48 -1.04 -3.48 -11.54
CA ASN A 48 -1.22 -2.04 -11.68
C ASN A 48 -0.34 -1.21 -10.73
N LEU A 49 0.57 -1.83 -9.96
CA LEU A 49 1.32 -1.16 -8.89
C LEU A 49 2.13 0.05 -9.41
N LYS A 50 2.74 -0.09 -10.58
CA LYS A 50 3.52 1.00 -11.19
C LYS A 50 2.62 2.18 -11.56
N GLU A 51 1.46 1.91 -12.14
CA GLU A 51 0.49 2.93 -12.52
C GLU A 51 -0.10 3.62 -11.30
N LEU A 52 -0.46 2.85 -10.26
CA LEU A 52 -0.95 3.38 -8.98
C LEU A 52 0.06 4.32 -8.31
N LYS A 53 1.37 4.00 -8.34
CA LYS A 53 2.42 4.88 -7.82
C LYS A 53 2.49 6.20 -8.58
N VAL A 54 2.39 6.16 -9.92
CA VAL A 54 2.38 7.37 -10.75
C VAL A 54 1.14 8.21 -10.46
N ILE A 55 -0.03 7.58 -10.35
CA ILE A 55 -1.27 8.27 -10.01
C ILE A 55 -1.17 8.93 -8.63
N ASN A 56 -0.64 8.22 -7.63
CA ASN A 56 -0.42 8.81 -6.30
C ASN A 56 0.53 10.01 -6.35
N GLN A 57 1.60 9.95 -7.14
CA GLN A 57 2.49 11.09 -7.31
C GLN A 57 1.77 12.28 -7.95
N VAL A 58 1.06 12.06 -9.07
CA VAL A 58 0.40 13.15 -9.82
C VAL A 58 -0.79 13.74 -9.05
N GLU A 59 -1.61 12.90 -8.43
CA GLU A 59 -2.84 13.34 -7.78
C GLU A 59 -2.60 13.84 -6.35
N CYS A 60 -1.56 13.36 -5.67
CA CYS A 60 -1.43 13.48 -4.21
C CYS A 60 -0.10 14.09 -3.73
N GLU A 61 0.74 14.64 -4.62
CA GLU A 61 2.06 15.19 -4.30
C GLU A 61 2.08 16.15 -3.09
N HIS A 62 1.04 16.96 -2.94
CA HIS A 62 0.95 18.00 -1.91
C HIS A 62 -0.33 17.90 -1.08
N ILE A 63 -1.12 16.84 -1.27
CA ILE A 63 -2.45 16.70 -0.66
C ILE A 63 -2.60 15.28 -0.12
N GLU A 64 -3.08 15.16 1.11
CA GLU A 64 -3.36 13.85 1.69
C GLU A 64 -4.50 13.18 0.91
N CYS A 65 -4.16 12.08 0.24
CA CYS A 65 -5.12 11.20 -0.40
C CYS A 65 -5.32 9.92 0.41
N LYS A 66 -6.53 9.40 0.33
CA LYS A 66 -6.87 8.06 0.84
C LYS A 66 -7.41 7.17 -0.27
N TYR A 67 -7.19 5.88 -0.15
CA TYR A 67 -7.47 4.88 -1.15
C TYR A 67 -8.40 3.81 -0.58
N LEU A 68 -9.38 3.38 -1.37
CA LEU A 68 -10.34 2.35 -0.97
C LEU A 68 -10.71 1.47 -2.15
N PHE A 69 -10.75 0.16 -1.94
CA PHE A 69 -11.38 -0.75 -2.90
C PHE A 69 -12.90 -0.77 -2.68
N ILE A 70 -13.65 -0.32 -3.68
CA ILE A 70 -15.12 -0.44 -3.69
C ILE A 70 -15.63 -1.62 -4.50
N SER A 71 -14.79 -2.14 -5.40
CA SER A 71 -15.05 -3.37 -6.14
C SER A 71 -13.72 -4.06 -6.47
N PRO A 72 -13.73 -5.32 -6.94
CA PRO A 72 -12.49 -6.06 -7.22
C PRO A 72 -11.50 -5.34 -8.14
N ASN A 73 -11.99 -4.46 -9.03
CA ASN A 73 -11.16 -3.75 -10.00
C ASN A 73 -11.31 -2.22 -9.93
N ILE A 74 -12.06 -1.67 -8.96
CA ILE A 74 -12.25 -0.22 -8.85
C ILE A 74 -11.69 0.27 -7.52
N VAL A 75 -10.81 1.25 -7.62
CA VAL A 75 -10.21 1.97 -6.49
C VAL A 75 -10.73 3.39 -6.48
N GLU A 76 -11.22 3.83 -5.33
CA GLU A 76 -11.51 5.23 -5.07
C GLU A 76 -10.28 5.94 -4.50
N ILE A 77 -10.02 7.14 -5.01
CA ILE A 77 -9.10 8.11 -4.44
C ILE A 77 -9.91 9.23 -3.81
N HIS A 78 -9.75 9.40 -2.51
CA HIS A 78 -10.41 10.41 -1.69
C HIS A 78 -9.42 11.57 -1.47
N LYS A 79 -9.70 12.74 -2.02
CA LYS A 79 -8.84 13.93 -1.97
C LYS A 79 -9.69 15.20 -1.76
N ASN A 80 -9.52 15.91 -0.64
CA ASN A 80 -10.21 17.19 -0.37
C ASN A 80 -11.73 17.17 -0.63
N LYS A 81 -12.44 16.13 -0.15
CA LYS A 81 -13.89 15.87 -0.38
C LYS A 81 -14.29 15.50 -1.81
N ILE A 82 -13.33 15.36 -2.72
CA ILE A 82 -13.53 14.82 -4.06
C ILE A 82 -13.22 13.32 -4.01
N ILE A 83 -14.08 12.51 -4.62
CA ILE A 83 -13.88 11.09 -4.82
C ILE A 83 -13.65 10.87 -6.32
N LYS A 84 -12.55 10.19 -6.65
CA LYS A 84 -12.20 9.82 -8.02
C LYS A 84 -12.09 8.30 -8.11
N GLU A 85 -12.87 7.70 -9.00
CA GLU A 85 -12.81 6.27 -9.26
C GLU A 85 -11.80 5.95 -10.37
N ILE A 86 -11.04 4.87 -10.18
CA ILE A 86 -10.11 4.35 -11.16
C ILE A 86 -10.38 2.87 -11.35
N ALA A 87 -10.68 2.49 -12.59
CA ALA A 87 -10.78 1.11 -12.99
C ALA A 87 -9.40 0.54 -13.31
N LEU A 88 -8.93 -0.38 -12.48
CA LEU A 88 -7.72 -1.15 -12.69
C LEU A 88 -7.97 -2.28 -13.69
N LYS A 89 -6.96 -2.61 -14.49
CA LYS A 89 -7.06 -3.65 -15.52
C LYS A 89 -5.98 -4.70 -15.34
N ILE A 90 -6.35 -5.96 -15.45
CA ILE A 90 -5.38 -7.05 -15.59
C ILE A 90 -5.06 -7.12 -17.08
N LYS A 91 -3.86 -6.68 -17.47
CA LYS A 91 -3.37 -6.85 -18.84
C LYS A 91 -2.89 -8.31 -18.95
N ASN A 92 -3.52 -9.08 -19.85
CA ASN A 92 -3.09 -10.42 -20.22
C ASN A 92 -1.75 -10.40 -20.95
#